data_AF-A0A933KPG2-F1
#
_entry.id   AF-A0A933KPG2-F1
#
_cell.length_a   1.000
_cell.length_b   1.000
_cell.length_c   1.000
_cell.angle_alpha   90.00
_cell.angle_beta   90.00
_cell.angle_gamma   90.00
#
_symmetry.space_group_name_H-M   'P 1'
#
loop_
_entity.id
_entity.type
_entity.pdbx_description
1 polymer ?
#
loop_
_entity_poly.entity_id
_entity_poly.type
_entity_poly.pdbx_seq_one_letter_code
_entity_poly.pdbx_strand_id
1 'polypeptide(L)'
;MSQVGSVNVTRVGILGSGIMGSGVAEVAAGAGYEVILRSRSLESAREMMVAIDRILVKAIARGRASEEDRSAILARITVTDDVAALADCDLVIESVVEDLAVKRALFADLDRLVKPGAILATNTSTLPVIELATATQRPESVCGIHFFNPAPVMTLVEVVRPVTASDKTIATAIEFATRCGKDAIET
;
A
#
# COMPACT_ATOMS: atom_id res chain seq x y z
N MET A 1 0.55 -10.05 28.30
CA MET A 1 0.32 -9.29 27.05
C MET A 1 -0.64 -10.10 26.21
N SER A 2 -1.91 -9.71 26.14
CA SER A 2 -2.86 -10.31 25.21
C SER A 2 -2.33 -10.12 23.80
N GLN A 3 -2.25 -11.20 23.01
CA GLN A 3 -1.99 -11.08 21.57
C GLN A 3 -3.09 -10.19 20.99
N VAL A 4 -2.74 -8.96 20.63
CA VAL A 4 -3.62 -8.11 19.82
C VAL A 4 -3.69 -8.79 18.46
N GLY A 5 -4.86 -9.31 18.10
CA GLY A 5 -5.05 -9.95 16.80
C GLY A 5 -4.90 -8.94 15.66
N SER A 6 -4.33 -9.36 14.53
CA SER A 6 -4.23 -8.57 13.29
C SER A 6 -5.39 -8.89 12.33
N VAL A 7 -5.58 -8.06 11.31
CA VAL A 7 -6.44 -8.40 10.15
C VAL A 7 -5.65 -9.35 9.26
N ASN A 8 -6.29 -10.41 8.76
CA ASN A 8 -5.68 -11.28 7.77
C ASN A 8 -5.64 -10.58 6.41
N VAL A 9 -4.47 -10.07 6.01
CA VAL A 9 -4.28 -9.37 4.74
C VAL A 9 -3.90 -10.38 3.66
N THR A 10 -4.73 -10.44 2.62
CA THR A 10 -4.51 -11.28 1.43
C THR A 10 -4.44 -10.45 0.16
N ARG A 11 -5.32 -9.45 0.03
CA ARG A 11 -5.39 -8.54 -1.11
C ARG A 11 -5.11 -7.10 -0.70
N VAL A 12 -4.14 -6.48 -1.36
CA VAL A 12 -3.66 -5.12 -1.11
C VAL A 12 -4.00 -4.22 -2.29
N GLY A 13 -4.67 -3.12 -2.04
CA GLY A 13 -4.92 -2.06 -3.01
C GLY A 13 -3.83 -1.01 -2.94
N ILE A 14 -3.15 -0.73 -4.05
CA ILE A 14 -2.20 0.39 -4.14
C ILE A 14 -2.82 1.46 -5.04
N LEU A 15 -3.10 2.61 -4.45
CA LEU A 15 -3.78 3.71 -5.12
C LEU A 15 -2.84 4.87 -5.33
N GLY A 16 -2.34 5.04 -6.54
CA GLY A 16 -1.38 6.09 -6.85
C GLY A 16 -0.68 5.86 -8.17
N SER A 17 -0.16 6.93 -8.74
CA SER A 17 0.62 6.88 -9.99
C SER A 17 2.10 7.08 -9.68
N GLY A 18 2.97 6.59 -10.57
CA GLY A 18 4.40 6.89 -10.53
C GLY A 18 5.21 6.00 -9.59
N ILE A 19 6.40 6.49 -9.22
CA ILE A 19 7.49 5.66 -8.66
C ILE A 19 7.09 4.96 -7.36
N MET A 20 6.45 5.69 -6.43
CA MET A 20 6.04 5.13 -5.15
C MET A 20 4.95 4.07 -5.32
N GLY A 21 3.90 4.36 -6.09
CA GLY A 21 2.86 3.37 -6.37
C GLY A 21 3.40 2.09 -6.99
N SER A 22 4.31 2.20 -7.98
CA SER A 22 4.93 1.02 -8.60
C SER A 22 5.85 0.26 -7.63
N GLY A 23 6.64 0.98 -6.84
CA GLY A 23 7.59 0.37 -5.91
C GLY A 23 6.90 -0.35 -4.75
N VAL A 24 5.84 0.24 -4.19
CA VAL A 24 5.05 -0.41 -3.13
C VAL A 24 4.29 -1.62 -3.69
N ALA A 25 3.75 -1.53 -4.91
CA ALA A 25 3.12 -2.68 -5.57
C ALA A 25 4.09 -3.83 -5.81
N GLU A 26 5.32 -3.55 -6.29
CA GLU A 26 6.39 -4.55 -6.44
C GLU A 26 6.70 -5.23 -5.10
N VAL A 27 6.91 -4.44 -4.04
CA VAL A 27 7.22 -4.95 -2.69
C VAL A 27 6.11 -5.84 -2.14
N ALA A 28 4.85 -5.39 -2.23
CA ALA A 28 3.71 -6.17 -1.75
C ALA A 28 3.53 -7.48 -2.55
N ALA A 29 3.63 -7.42 -3.87
CA ALA A 29 3.55 -8.61 -4.71
C ALA A 29 4.71 -9.59 -4.47
N GLY A 30 5.93 -9.08 -4.23
CA GLY A 30 7.10 -9.86 -3.81
C GLY A 30 6.90 -10.60 -2.49
N ALA A 31 6.17 -10.00 -1.56
CA ALA A 31 5.81 -10.60 -0.27
C ALA A 31 4.66 -11.64 -0.36
N GLY A 32 4.12 -11.85 -1.56
CA GLY A 32 3.09 -12.84 -1.85
C GLY A 32 1.65 -12.35 -1.73
N TYR A 33 1.41 -11.04 -1.63
CA TYR A 33 0.05 -10.48 -1.64
C TYR A 33 -0.52 -10.41 -3.06
N GLU A 34 -1.84 -10.57 -3.20
CA GLU A 34 -2.53 -10.12 -4.40
C GLU A 34 -2.58 -8.59 -4.40
N VAL A 35 -2.23 -7.96 -5.52
CA VAL A 35 -2.14 -6.50 -5.61
C VAL A 35 -3.09 -5.96 -6.66
N ILE A 36 -3.98 -5.06 -6.26
CA ILE A 36 -4.73 -4.21 -7.18
C ILE A 36 -3.99 -2.88 -7.30
N LEU A 37 -3.31 -2.66 -8.42
CA LEU A 37 -2.59 -1.41 -8.70
C LEU A 37 -3.47 -0.47 -9.50
N ARG A 38 -4.01 0.56 -8.83
CA ARG A 38 -4.92 1.53 -9.44
C ARG A 38 -4.22 2.86 -9.69
N SER A 39 -4.21 3.29 -10.96
CA SER A 39 -3.74 4.61 -11.39
C SER A 39 -4.91 5.47 -11.89
N ARG A 40 -4.65 6.74 -12.23
CA ARG A 40 -5.66 7.68 -12.77
C ARG A 40 -6.22 7.28 -14.16
N SER A 41 -5.46 6.50 -14.92
CA SER A 41 -5.83 5.98 -16.22
C SER A 41 -5.21 4.60 -16.42
N LEU A 42 -5.89 3.74 -17.20
CA LEU A 42 -5.40 2.38 -17.45
C LEU A 42 -4.04 2.38 -18.16
N GLU A 43 -3.79 3.37 -19.03
CA GLU A 43 -2.50 3.58 -19.66
C GLU A 43 -1.41 3.81 -18.61
N SER A 44 -1.61 4.73 -17.67
CA SER A 44 -0.64 5.00 -16.61
C SER A 44 -0.44 3.78 -15.70
N ALA A 45 -1.48 2.99 -15.43
CA ALA A 45 -1.34 1.75 -14.66
C ALA A 45 -0.49 0.71 -15.41
N ARG A 46 -0.65 0.59 -16.72
CA ARG A 46 0.18 -0.29 -17.57
C ARG A 46 1.63 0.17 -17.62
N GLU A 47 1.88 1.48 -17.70
CA GLU A 47 3.25 2.03 -17.63
C GLU A 47 3.94 1.67 -16.31
N MET A 48 3.21 1.68 -15.20
CA MET A 48 3.73 1.27 -13.90
C MET A 48 4.09 -0.23 -13.89
N MET A 49 3.26 -1.09 -14.48
CA MET A 49 3.59 -2.52 -14.65
C MET A 49 4.87 -2.71 -15.46
N VAL A 50 5.03 -1.98 -16.57
CA VAL A 50 6.26 -2.01 -17.38
C VAL A 50 7.47 -1.51 -16.59
N ALA A 51 7.29 -0.50 -15.73
CA ALA A 51 8.35 0.00 -14.88
C ALA A 51 8.81 -1.04 -13.84
N ILE A 52 7.87 -1.74 -13.20
CA ILE A 52 8.15 -2.86 -12.27
C ILE A 52 8.90 -3.95 -13.00
N ASP A 53 8.41 -4.37 -14.17
CA ASP A 53 9.05 -5.39 -14.99
C ASP A 53 10.52 -5.07 -15.30
N ARG A 54 10.78 -3.84 -15.73
CA ARG A 54 12.12 -3.36 -16.03
C ARG A 54 13.03 -3.34 -14.80
N ILE A 55 12.50 -3.07 -13.60
CA ILE A 55 13.27 -3.12 -12.35
C ILE A 55 13.65 -4.58 -12.04
N LEU A 56 12.71 -5.51 -12.17
CA LEU A 56 12.94 -6.94 -11.93
C LEU A 56 13.97 -7.52 -12.91
N VAL A 57 13.90 -7.19 -14.20
CA VAL A 57 14.93 -7.59 -15.20
C VAL A 57 16.31 -7.10 -14.79
N LYS A 58 16.43 -5.86 -14.28
CA LYS A 58 17.71 -5.34 -13.76
C LYS A 58 18.15 -6.05 -12.48
N ALA A 59 17.23 -6.48 -11.63
CA ALA A 59 17.53 -7.25 -10.43
C ALA A 59 18.07 -8.65 -10.79
N ILE A 60 17.47 -9.32 -11.78
CA ILE A 60 17.94 -10.60 -12.34
C ILE A 60 19.35 -10.45 -12.92
N ALA A 61 19.59 -9.44 -13.75
CA ALA A 61 20.91 -9.17 -14.30
C ALA A 61 22.00 -8.89 -13.23
N ARG A 62 21.59 -8.51 -12.02
CA ARG A 62 22.46 -8.29 -10.86
C ARG A 62 22.51 -9.49 -9.89
N GLY A 63 21.87 -10.61 -10.23
CA GLY A 63 21.81 -11.82 -9.40
C GLY A 63 21.01 -11.64 -8.10
N ARG A 64 20.06 -10.69 -8.05
CA ARG A 64 19.25 -10.38 -6.86
C ARG A 64 17.83 -10.96 -6.91
N ALA A 65 17.44 -11.52 -8.05
CA ALA A 65 16.13 -12.14 -8.28
C ALA A 65 16.27 -13.22 -9.37
N SER A 66 15.31 -14.12 -9.47
CA SER A 66 15.18 -15.11 -10.54
C SER A 66 14.08 -14.74 -11.56
N GLU A 67 14.04 -15.43 -12.71
CA GLU A 67 12.94 -15.28 -13.69
C GLU A 67 11.62 -15.81 -13.13
N GLU A 68 11.69 -16.82 -12.26
CA GLU A 68 10.57 -17.37 -11.52
C GLU A 68 9.99 -16.33 -10.55
N ASP A 69 10.85 -15.63 -9.79
CA ASP A 69 10.42 -14.54 -8.90
C ASP A 69 9.72 -13.43 -9.69
N ARG A 70 10.33 -13.00 -10.80
CA ARG A 70 9.75 -11.98 -11.67
C ARG A 70 8.37 -12.40 -12.17
N SER A 71 8.25 -13.62 -12.69
CA SER A 71 6.98 -14.14 -13.20
C SER A 71 5.92 -14.22 -12.11
N ALA A 72 6.28 -14.67 -10.90
CA ALA A 72 5.37 -14.75 -9.76
C ALA A 72 4.92 -13.37 -9.26
N ILE A 73 5.82 -12.39 -9.23
CA ILE A 73 5.51 -11.00 -8.83
C ILE A 73 4.52 -10.38 -9.81
N LEU A 74 4.83 -10.42 -11.10
CA LEU A 74 3.97 -9.81 -12.13
C LEU A 74 2.59 -10.47 -12.18
N ALA A 75 2.50 -11.79 -11.97
CA ALA A 75 1.23 -12.52 -11.94
C ALA A 75 0.31 -12.13 -10.78
N ARG A 76 0.84 -11.57 -9.69
CA ARG A 76 0.05 -11.11 -8.54
C ARG A 76 -0.50 -9.69 -8.68
N ILE A 77 -0.04 -8.94 -9.68
CA ILE A 77 -0.43 -7.54 -9.86
C ILE A 77 -1.50 -7.43 -10.95
N THR A 78 -2.66 -6.93 -10.57
CA THR A 78 -3.73 -6.53 -11.50
C THR A 78 -3.76 -5.01 -11.60
N VAL A 79 -3.61 -4.48 -12.82
CA VAL A 79 -3.68 -3.03 -13.09
C VAL A 79 -5.08 -2.58 -13.45
N THR A 80 -5.48 -1.40 -12.99
CA THR A 80 -6.79 -0.82 -13.26
C THR A 80 -6.78 0.71 -13.15
N ASP A 81 -7.79 1.36 -13.71
CA ASP A 81 -8.16 2.76 -13.41
C ASP A 81 -9.50 2.89 -12.69
N ASP A 82 -10.25 1.80 -12.58
CA ASP A 82 -11.48 1.73 -11.82
C ASP A 82 -11.18 1.63 -10.33
N VAL A 83 -11.65 2.61 -9.56
CA VAL A 83 -11.51 2.62 -8.11
C VAL A 83 -12.32 1.49 -7.48
N ALA A 84 -13.43 1.05 -8.09
CA ALA A 84 -14.29 0.00 -7.56
C ALA A 84 -13.58 -1.35 -7.41
N ALA A 85 -12.49 -1.58 -8.15
CA ALA A 85 -11.64 -2.75 -8.00
C ALA A 85 -10.98 -2.86 -6.62
N LEU A 86 -10.97 -1.79 -5.82
CA LEU A 86 -10.44 -1.78 -4.45
C LEU A 86 -11.45 -2.26 -3.40
N ALA A 87 -12.72 -2.49 -3.76
CA ALA A 87 -13.79 -2.78 -2.81
C ALA A 87 -13.50 -3.98 -1.90
N ASP A 88 -12.87 -5.03 -2.45
CA ASP A 88 -12.59 -6.28 -1.73
C ASP A 88 -11.19 -6.34 -1.07
N CYS A 89 -10.39 -5.27 -1.16
CA CYS A 89 -9.06 -5.23 -0.54
C CYS A 89 -9.13 -5.26 0.99
N ASP A 90 -8.19 -5.96 1.62
CA ASP A 90 -8.03 -6.00 3.09
C ASP A 90 -7.24 -4.79 3.62
N LEU A 91 -6.33 -4.27 2.79
CA LEU A 91 -5.51 -3.10 3.05
C LEU A 91 -5.46 -2.26 1.77
N VAL A 92 -5.70 -0.95 1.87
CA VAL A 92 -5.49 0.01 0.78
C VAL A 92 -4.43 1.01 1.19
N ILE A 93 -3.37 1.17 0.39
CA ILE A 93 -2.30 2.15 0.59
C ILE A 93 -2.42 3.24 -0.49
N GLU A 94 -2.72 4.44 -0.03
CA GLU A 94 -2.85 5.64 -0.84
C GLU A 94 -1.48 6.31 -1.03
N SER A 95 -1.12 6.61 -2.28
CA SER A 95 0.11 7.33 -2.68
C SER A 95 -0.15 8.23 -3.90
N VAL A 96 -1.23 9.00 -3.86
CA VAL A 96 -1.58 10.08 -4.79
C VAL A 96 -0.84 11.37 -4.44
N VAL A 97 -1.13 12.45 -5.18
CA VAL A 97 -0.56 13.79 -4.98
C VAL A 97 -0.64 14.23 -3.51
N GLU A 98 0.43 14.87 -3.05
CA GLU A 98 0.57 15.35 -1.67
C GLU A 98 -0.23 16.64 -1.44
N ASP A 99 -1.56 16.52 -1.52
CA ASP A 99 -2.53 17.58 -1.28
C ASP A 99 -3.59 17.09 -0.29
N LEU A 100 -3.79 17.85 0.79
CA LEU A 100 -4.67 17.43 1.88
C LEU A 100 -6.14 17.35 1.44
N ALA A 101 -6.63 18.29 0.64
CA ALA A 101 -8.02 18.30 0.21
C ALA A 101 -8.30 17.10 -0.71
N VAL A 102 -7.38 16.80 -1.63
CA VAL A 102 -7.45 15.63 -2.51
C VAL A 102 -7.47 14.34 -1.72
N LYS A 103 -6.53 14.15 -0.79
CA LYS A 103 -6.47 12.93 0.03
C LYS A 103 -7.67 12.78 0.95
N ARG A 104 -8.15 13.86 1.58
CA ARG A 104 -9.34 13.80 2.45
C ARG A 104 -10.59 13.37 1.67
N ALA A 105 -10.83 13.96 0.50
CA ALA A 105 -11.95 13.57 -0.35
C ALA A 105 -11.84 12.10 -0.76
N LEU A 106 -10.63 11.67 -1.13
CA LEU A 106 -10.38 10.29 -1.51
C LEU A 106 -10.58 9.29 -0.36
N PHE A 107 -10.15 9.62 0.86
CA PHE A 107 -10.36 8.77 2.04
C PHE A 107 -11.85 8.62 2.37
N ALA A 108 -12.65 9.66 2.20
CA ALA A 108 -14.11 9.59 2.35
C ALA A 108 -14.76 8.71 1.26
N ASP A 109 -14.22 8.68 0.04
CA ASP A 109 -14.67 7.79 -1.02
C ASP A 109 -14.29 6.33 -0.74
N LEU A 110 -13.05 6.09 -0.31
CA LEU A 110 -12.54 4.76 0.07
C LEU A 110 -13.28 4.17 1.26
N ASP A 111 -13.65 4.99 2.25
CA ASP A 111 -14.43 4.56 3.41
C ASP A 111 -15.79 3.98 3.02
N ARG A 112 -16.45 4.58 2.03
CA ARG A 112 -17.74 4.10 1.51
C ARG A 112 -17.60 2.87 0.61
N LEU A 113 -16.48 2.77 -0.11
CA LEU A 113 -16.27 1.77 -1.15
C LEU A 113 -15.67 0.47 -0.63
N VAL A 114 -14.63 0.56 0.20
CA VAL A 114 -13.83 -0.59 0.62
C VAL A 114 -14.53 -1.30 1.77
N LYS A 115 -14.60 -2.63 1.69
CA LYS A 115 -15.33 -3.49 2.63
C LYS A 115 -15.08 -3.15 4.11
N PRO A 116 -16.08 -3.35 5.00
CA PRO A 116 -15.88 -3.21 6.43
C PRO A 116 -14.74 -4.09 6.97
N GLY A 117 -13.98 -3.58 7.93
CA GLY A 117 -12.84 -4.28 8.53
C GLY A 117 -11.52 -4.20 7.75
N ALA A 118 -11.52 -3.58 6.56
CA ALA A 118 -10.30 -3.25 5.84
C ALA A 118 -9.60 -2.02 6.43
N ILE A 119 -8.28 -1.96 6.27
CA ILE A 119 -7.45 -0.83 6.71
C ILE A 119 -7.23 0.14 5.56
N LEU A 120 -7.35 1.43 5.83
CA LEU A 120 -6.95 2.49 4.90
C LEU A 120 -5.66 3.13 5.39
N ALA A 121 -4.62 3.07 4.58
CA ALA A 121 -3.31 3.61 4.89
C ALA A 121 -2.94 4.70 3.89
N THR A 122 -2.18 5.70 4.34
CA THR A 122 -1.54 6.68 3.45
C THR A 122 -0.02 6.54 3.48
N ASN A 123 0.61 6.76 2.33
CA ASN A 123 2.05 6.89 2.16
C ASN A 123 2.51 8.36 2.23
N THR A 124 1.67 9.27 2.76
CA THR A 124 2.04 10.69 2.93
C THR A 124 3.34 10.83 3.73
N SER A 125 4.18 11.78 3.33
CA SER A 125 5.44 12.08 4.02
C SER A 125 5.33 13.31 4.93
N THR A 126 4.28 14.12 4.77
CA THR A 126 4.20 15.44 5.41
C THR A 126 2.84 15.77 6.02
N LEU A 127 1.76 15.14 5.56
CA LEU A 127 0.41 15.50 5.99
C LEU A 127 0.04 14.79 7.29
N PRO A 128 -0.70 15.43 8.20
CA PRO A 128 -1.14 14.79 9.43
C PRO A 128 -2.14 13.66 9.13
N VAL A 129 -1.79 12.41 9.46
CA VAL A 129 -2.63 11.23 9.20
C VAL A 129 -4.01 11.34 9.87
N ILE A 130 -4.11 12.03 11.00
CA ILE A 130 -5.38 12.28 11.71
C ILE A 130 -6.39 13.08 10.86
N GLU A 131 -5.92 13.96 9.99
CA GLU A 131 -6.79 14.74 9.10
C GLU A 131 -7.45 13.83 8.03
N LEU A 132 -6.76 12.76 7.64
CA LEU A 132 -7.30 11.75 6.72
C LEU A 132 -8.22 10.79 7.47
N ALA A 133 -7.83 10.35 8.67
CA ALA A 133 -8.64 9.47 9.49
C ALA A 133 -10.02 10.07 9.81
N THR A 134 -10.06 11.34 10.18
CA THR A 134 -11.32 12.06 10.51
C THR A 134 -12.21 12.37 9.30
N ALA A 135 -11.72 12.13 8.07
CA ALA A 135 -12.56 12.16 6.88
C ALA A 135 -13.38 10.87 6.68
N THR A 136 -13.15 9.84 7.48
CA THR A 136 -13.83 8.53 7.41
C THR A 136 -14.79 8.33 8.58
N GLN A 137 -15.71 7.36 8.46
CA GLN A 137 -16.57 6.88 9.55
C GLN A 137 -15.89 5.77 10.40
N ARG A 138 -14.67 5.35 10.04
CA ARG A 138 -13.88 4.31 10.72
C ARG A 138 -12.44 4.78 11.04
N PRO A 139 -12.25 5.92 11.72
CA PRO A 139 -10.92 6.50 11.95
C PRO A 139 -9.96 5.58 12.72
N GLU A 140 -10.49 4.57 13.42
CA GLU A 140 -9.74 3.51 14.11
C GLU A 140 -9.10 2.48 13.18
N SER A 141 -9.51 2.45 11.91
CA SER A 141 -8.98 1.60 10.83
C SER A 141 -8.12 2.38 9.84
N VAL A 142 -7.65 3.57 10.22
CA VAL A 142 -6.81 4.45 9.41
C VAL A 142 -5.43 4.63 10.05
N CYS A 143 -4.37 4.51 9.26
CA CYS A 143 -2.98 4.74 9.70
C CYS A 143 -2.09 5.30 8.58
N GLY A 144 -0.83 5.60 8.90
CA GLY A 144 0.21 5.82 7.89
C GLY A 144 1.03 4.56 7.69
N ILE A 145 1.39 4.26 6.44
CA ILE A 145 2.41 3.27 6.08
C ILE A 145 3.34 3.99 5.09
N HIS A 146 4.35 4.65 5.64
CA HIS A 146 5.25 5.53 4.89
C HIS A 146 6.49 4.74 4.44
N PHE A 147 6.51 4.44 3.15
CA PHE A 147 7.65 3.88 2.43
C PHE A 147 8.58 5.00 1.93
N PHE A 148 9.87 4.72 1.95
CA PHE A 148 10.89 5.62 1.43
C PHE A 148 11.28 5.27 -0.01
N ASN A 149 11.50 6.29 -0.84
CA ASN A 149 11.91 6.10 -2.23
C ASN A 149 13.41 5.77 -2.34
N PRO A 150 13.83 4.71 -3.06
CA PRO A 150 13.02 3.70 -3.75
C PRO A 150 12.52 2.58 -2.83
N ALA A 151 11.21 2.32 -2.84
CA ALA A 151 10.57 1.37 -1.94
C ALA A 151 11.16 -0.05 -1.99
N PRO A 152 11.55 -0.65 -3.14
CA PRO A 152 12.19 -1.97 -3.15
C PRO A 152 13.57 -2.01 -2.48
N VAL A 153 14.25 -0.86 -2.37
CA VAL A 153 15.64 -0.78 -1.89
C VAL A 153 15.72 -0.35 -0.42
N MET A 154 14.89 0.61 -0.01
CA MET A 154 14.88 1.12 1.37
C MET A 154 14.31 0.08 2.32
N THR A 155 14.96 -0.14 3.48
CA THR A 155 14.51 -1.14 4.46
C THR A 155 13.48 -0.59 5.43
N LEU A 156 13.59 0.69 5.80
CA LEU A 156 12.70 1.34 6.77
C LEU A 156 11.29 1.55 6.20
N VAL A 157 10.28 1.28 7.03
CA VAL A 157 8.90 1.74 6.86
C VAL A 157 8.40 2.33 8.18
N GLU A 158 7.87 3.54 8.12
CA GLU A 158 7.23 4.19 9.27
C GLU A 158 5.74 3.84 9.29
N VAL A 159 5.30 3.24 10.39
CA VAL A 159 3.88 2.98 10.69
C VAL A 159 3.39 4.11 11.59
N VAL A 160 2.74 5.10 11.00
CA VAL A 160 2.31 6.30 11.71
C VAL A 160 0.97 6.05 12.39
N ARG A 161 0.93 6.18 13.73
CA ARG A 161 -0.30 6.01 14.52
C ARG A 161 -0.99 7.35 14.75
N PRO A 162 -2.12 7.65 14.09
CA PRO A 162 -3.00 8.71 14.57
C PRO A 162 -3.63 8.29 15.90
N VAL A 163 -3.98 9.25 16.76
CA VAL A 163 -4.59 9.00 18.09
C VAL A 163 -5.88 8.16 18.03
N THR A 164 -6.50 8.07 16.86
CA THR A 164 -7.71 7.28 16.62
C THR A 164 -7.42 5.80 16.34
N ALA A 165 -6.24 5.46 15.83
CA ALA A 165 -5.97 4.12 15.30
C ALA A 165 -6.00 3.06 16.41
N SER A 166 -6.71 1.97 16.13
CA SER A 166 -6.73 0.80 17.00
C SER A 166 -5.39 0.06 17.00
N ASP A 167 -5.07 -0.61 18.10
CA ASP A 167 -3.88 -1.47 18.19
C ASP A 167 -3.88 -2.56 17.12
N LYS A 168 -5.07 -3.07 16.76
CA LYS A 168 -5.25 -4.03 15.67
C LYS A 168 -4.79 -3.48 14.32
N THR A 169 -5.11 -2.22 14.03
CA THR A 169 -4.72 -1.57 12.77
C THR A 169 -3.20 -1.42 12.69
N ILE A 170 -2.58 -0.94 13.76
CA ILE A 170 -1.13 -0.74 13.80
C ILE A 170 -0.38 -2.07 13.80
N ALA A 171 -0.85 -3.07 14.54
CA ALA A 171 -0.29 -4.42 14.50
C ALA A 171 -0.34 -5.02 13.09
N THR A 172 -1.45 -4.83 12.37
CA THR A 172 -1.59 -5.31 10.99
C THR A 172 -0.65 -4.56 10.03
N ALA A 173 -0.51 -3.24 10.17
CA ALA A 173 0.39 -2.44 9.35
C ALA A 173 1.87 -2.85 9.56
N ILE A 174 2.27 -3.08 10.81
CA ILE A 174 3.59 -3.60 11.17
C ILE A 174 3.80 -5.00 10.59
N GLU A 175 2.82 -5.89 10.72
CA GLU A 175 2.90 -7.25 10.16
C GLU A 175 3.04 -7.22 8.63
N PHE A 176 2.25 -6.39 7.95
CA PHE A 176 2.34 -6.18 6.50
C PHE A 176 3.74 -5.72 6.08
N ALA A 177 4.27 -4.67 6.72
CA ALA A 177 5.60 -4.15 6.41
C ALA A 177 6.70 -5.18 6.70
N THR A 178 6.62 -5.89 7.83
CA THR A 178 7.57 -6.94 8.21
C THR A 178 7.55 -8.09 7.21
N ARG A 179 6.38 -8.54 6.77
CA ARG A 179 6.23 -9.58 5.75
C ARG A 179 6.75 -9.13 4.38
N CYS A 180 6.71 -7.83 4.11
CA CYS A 180 7.38 -7.20 2.96
C CYS A 180 8.91 -7.13 3.07
N GLY A 181 9.51 -7.70 4.12
CA GLY A 181 10.95 -7.65 4.37
C GLY A 181 11.44 -6.26 4.76
N LYS A 182 10.57 -5.45 5.39
CA LYS A 182 10.88 -4.10 5.86
C LYS A 182 11.07 -4.06 7.37
N ASP A 183 11.90 -3.13 7.81
CA ASP A 183 12.07 -2.75 9.21
C ASP A 183 10.98 -1.75 9.57
N ALA A 184 9.90 -2.23 10.16
CA ALA A 184 8.76 -1.41 10.56
C ALA A 184 9.02 -0.73 11.91
N ILE A 185 8.87 0.60 11.96
CA ILE A 185 8.89 1.37 13.21
C ILE A 185 7.54 2.05 13.42
N GLU A 186 7.00 1.97 14.63
CA GLU A 186 5.80 2.73 15.00
C GLU A 186 6.20 4.16 15.40
N THR A 187 5.52 5.16 14.84
CA THR A 187 5.78 6.60 15.06
C THR A 187 4.52 7.38 15.38
#